data_AF-A0A2E2L4S8-F1
#
_entry.id   AF-A0A2E2L4S8-F1
#
_cell.length_a   1.000
_cell.length_b   1.000
_cell.length_c   1.000
_cell.angle_alpha   90.00
_cell.angle_beta   90.00
_cell.angle_gamma   90.00
#
_symmetry.space_group_name_H-M   'P 1'
#
loop_
_entity.id
_entity.type
_entity.pdbx_description
1 polymer ?
#
loop_
_entity_poly.entity_id
_entity_poly.type
_entity_poly.pdbx_seq_one_letter_code
_entity_poly.pdbx_strand_id
1 'polypeptide(L)'
;MFSAELDAAAADQPFWGARLAVEHLGPTPIRASRLTTRRARHALASLDTYRAAVGAAAERMLAEDGTGKAVDVLEGIVGTGR
;
A
#
# COMPACT_ATOMS: atom_id res chain seq x y z
N MET A 1 13.15 8.67 25.69
CA MET A 1 11.78 9.12 25.39
C MET A 1 11.69 9.36 23.88
N PHE A 2 11.50 8.29 23.10
CA PHE A 2 11.25 8.31 21.65
C PHE A 2 10.40 7.05 21.37
N SER A 3 9.08 7.10 21.63
CA SER A 3 8.28 5.87 21.75
C SER A 3 6.81 5.99 21.32
N ALA A 4 6.38 7.06 20.66
CA ALA A 4 4.97 7.17 20.23
C ALA A 4 4.81 7.37 18.71
N GLU A 5 5.70 8.13 18.06
CA GLU A 5 5.59 8.39 16.61
C GLU A 5 6.09 7.24 15.72
N LEU A 6 6.98 6.37 16.23
CA LEU A 6 7.49 5.23 15.46
C LEU A 6 6.52 4.04 15.39
N ASP A 7 5.52 3.96 16.27
CA ASP A 7 4.58 2.82 16.30
C ASP A 7 3.49 2.91 15.22
N ALA A 8 3.07 4.12 14.84
CA ALA A 8 2.03 4.29 13.83
C ALA A 8 2.50 3.87 12.42
N ALA A 9 3.74 4.22 12.05
CA ALA A 9 4.35 3.82 10.78
C ALA A 9 4.77 2.34 10.72
N ALA A 10 4.78 1.63 11.86
CA ALA A 10 5.07 0.19 11.93
C ALA A 10 3.79 -0.67 11.95
N ALA A 11 2.64 -0.09 12.30
CA ALA A 11 1.38 -0.82 12.46
C ALA A 11 0.69 -1.15 11.12
N ASP A 12 0.77 -0.25 10.13
CA ASP A 12 0.09 -0.42 8.84
C ASP A 12 0.92 -1.21 7.82
N GLN A 13 2.25 -1.22 7.96
CA GLN A 13 3.17 -1.88 7.04
C GLN A 13 2.89 -3.37 6.83
N PRO A 14 2.52 -4.17 7.86
CA PRO A 14 2.10 -5.55 7.64
C PRO A 14 0.86 -5.67 6.75
N PHE A 15 -0.12 -4.76 6.91
CA PHE A 15 -1.32 -4.72 6.09
C PHE A 15 -0.98 -4.33 4.65
N TRP A 16 -0.28 -3.21 4.44
CA TRP A 16 0.06 -2.74 3.11
C TRP A 16 0.99 -3.69 2.36
N GLY A 17 1.97 -4.28 3.03
CA GLY A 17 2.81 -5.32 2.43
C GLY A 17 2.00 -6.52 1.98
N ALA A 18 1.06 -7.01 2.80
CA ALA A 18 0.19 -8.12 2.43
C ALA A 18 -0.72 -7.75 1.26
N ARG A 19 -1.29 -6.54 1.26
CA ARG A 19 -2.15 -6.02 0.19
C ARG A 19 -1.41 -5.98 -1.14
N LEU A 20 -0.19 -5.44 -1.18
CA LEU A 20 0.62 -5.39 -2.38
C LEU A 20 0.94 -6.79 -2.92
N ALA A 21 1.22 -7.76 -2.05
CA ALA A 21 1.51 -9.13 -2.47
C ALA A 21 0.27 -9.85 -3.04
N VAL A 22 -0.92 -9.64 -2.44
CA VAL A 22 -2.20 -10.16 -2.95
C VAL A 22 -2.51 -9.60 -4.35
N GLU A 23 -2.20 -8.33 -4.59
CA GLU A 23 -2.41 -7.66 -5.87
C GLU A 23 -1.27 -7.90 -6.87
N HIS A 24 -0.30 -8.76 -6.55
CA HIS A 24 0.89 -9.02 -7.37
C HIS A 24 1.69 -7.76 -7.74
N LEU A 25 1.74 -6.79 -6.82
CA LEU A 25 2.48 -5.52 -6.95
C LEU A 25 3.83 -5.55 -6.23
N GLY A 26 4.18 -6.66 -5.59
CA GLY A 26 5.45 -6.84 -4.92
C GLY A 26 5.64 -8.25 -4.36
N PRO A 27 6.85 -8.54 -3.85
CA PRO A 27 7.15 -9.84 -3.26
C PRO A 27 6.37 -10.07 -1.96
N THR A 28 6.26 -11.34 -1.55
CA THR A 28 5.71 -11.70 -0.24
C THR A 28 6.45 -10.95 0.88
N PRO A 29 5.74 -10.27 1.80
CA PRO A 29 6.37 -9.50 2.85
C PRO A 29 7.25 -10.35 3.76
N ILE A 30 8.42 -9.82 4.11
CA ILE A 30 9.32 -10.43 5.07
C ILE A 30 8.97 -9.87 6.45
N ARG A 31 8.45 -10.72 7.35
CA ARG A 31 8.23 -10.32 8.76
C ARG A 31 9.52 -9.79 9.36
N ALA A 32 9.46 -8.71 10.15
CA ALA A 32 10.64 -8.06 10.73
C ALA A 32 11.55 -9.03 11.49
N SER A 33 10.98 -9.93 12.31
CA SER A 33 11.72 -10.96 13.04
C SER A 33 12.43 -12.00 12.15
N ARG A 34 12.13 -12.04 10.86
CA ARG A 34 12.72 -12.93 9.85
C ARG A 34 13.55 -12.18 8.82
N LEU A 35 13.66 -10.86 8.92
CA LEU A 35 14.42 -10.05 7.97
C LEU A 35 15.92 -10.37 8.10
N THR A 36 16.52 -10.77 6.99
CA THR A 36 17.96 -11.05 6.90
C THR A 36 18.45 -10.52 5.56
N THR A 37 19.73 -10.17 5.46
CA THR A 37 20.36 -9.72 4.21
C THR A 37 20.11 -10.69 3.05
N ARG A 38 20.14 -12.01 3.32
CA ARG A 38 19.87 -13.05 2.33
C ARG A 38 18.43 -13.00 1.81
N ARG A 39 17.44 -12.91 2.72
CA ARG A 39 16.03 -12.84 2.33
C ARG A 39 15.70 -11.52 1.62
N ALA A 40 16.28 -10.41 2.07
CA ALA A 40 16.14 -9.11 1.43
C ALA A 40 16.71 -9.15 -0.01
N ARG A 41 17.94 -9.63 -0.18
CA ARG A 41 18.57 -9.78 -1.51
C ARG A 41 17.73 -10.62 -2.46
N HIS A 42 17.21 -11.75 -1.98
CA HIS A 42 16.36 -12.62 -2.79
C HIS A 42 15.07 -11.91 -3.24
N ALA A 43 14.39 -11.21 -2.34
CA ALA A 43 13.20 -10.45 -2.68
C ALA A 43 13.50 -9.31 -3.67
N LEU A 44 14.59 -8.56 -3.44
CA LEU A 44 15.02 -7.47 -4.32
C LEU A 44 15.38 -7.96 -5.74
N ALA A 45 15.99 -9.13 -5.86
CA ALA A 45 16.33 -9.73 -7.15
C ALA A 45 15.10 -10.06 -8.01
N SER A 46 13.90 -10.15 -7.41
CA SER A 46 12.65 -10.42 -8.12
C SER A 46 11.88 -9.16 -8.54
N LEU A 47 12.34 -7.94 -8.22
CA LEU A 47 11.51 -6.75 -8.38
C LEU A 47 11.05 -6.46 -9.81
N ASP A 48 11.89 -6.76 -10.80
CA ASP A 48 11.54 -6.52 -12.21
C ASP A 48 10.33 -7.35 -12.68
N THR A 49 10.01 -8.47 -12.02
CA THR A 49 8.82 -9.27 -12.37
C THR A 49 7.51 -8.54 -12.09
N TYR A 50 7.52 -7.54 -11.20
CA TYR A 50 6.31 -6.78 -10.82
C TYR A 50 6.17 -5.47 -11.60
N ARG A 51 7.19 -5.08 -12.39
CA ARG A 51 7.26 -3.75 -13.04
C ARG A 51 6.04 -3.44 -13.90
N ALA A 52 5.60 -4.39 -14.72
CA ALA A 52 4.44 -4.21 -15.59
C ALA A 52 3.13 -4.04 -14.79
N ALA A 53 2.92 -4.87 -13.76
CA ALA A 53 1.73 -4.80 -12.91
C ALA A 53 1.67 -3.49 -12.11
N VAL A 54 2.83 -3.04 -11.58
CA VAL A 54 2.96 -1.76 -10.90
C VAL A 54 2.68 -0.59 -11.85
N GLY A 55 3.20 -0.63 -13.08
CA GLY A 55 2.90 0.38 -14.11
C GLY A 55 1.39 0.49 -14.39
N ALA A 56 0.74 -0.64 -14.63
CA ALA A 56 -0.71 -0.67 -14.87
C ALA A 56 -1.53 -0.18 -13.65
N ALA A 57 -1.09 -0.50 -12.42
CA ALA A 57 -1.72 0.02 -11.22
C ALA A 57 -1.57 1.54 -11.11
N ALA A 58 -0.38 2.07 -11.41
CA ALA A 58 -0.12 3.50 -11.40
C ALA A 58 -0.97 4.24 -12.45
N GLU A 59 -1.08 3.71 -13.66
CA GLU A 59 -1.93 4.28 -14.71
C GLU A 59 -3.41 4.33 -14.29
N ARG A 60 -3.92 3.26 -13.67
CA ARG A 60 -5.29 3.25 -13.12
C ARG A 60 -5.47 4.32 -12.04
N MET A 61 -4.56 4.37 -11.07
CA MET A 61 -4.60 5.37 -9.99
C MET A 61 -4.54 6.80 -10.51
N LEU A 62 -3.78 7.06 -11.58
CA LEU A 62 -3.72 8.38 -12.21
C LEU A 62 -5.01 8.76 -12.95
N ALA A 63 -5.74 7.78 -13.46
CA ALA A 63 -7.02 8.01 -14.14
C ALA A 63 -8.21 8.12 -13.17
N GLU A 64 -8.02 7.88 -11.87
CA GLU A 64 -9.07 7.96 -10.87
C GLU A 64 -9.31 9.41 -10.41
N ASP A 65 -10.57 9.86 -10.46
CA ASP A 65 -11.00 11.04 -9.71
C ASP A 65 -11.47 10.65 -8.30
N GLY A 66 -10.51 10.24 -7.47
CA GLY A 66 -10.79 9.83 -6.09
C GLY A 66 -11.33 10.97 -5.23
N THR A 67 -10.81 12.18 -5.44
CA THR A 67 -11.21 13.37 -4.66
C THR A 67 -12.63 13.81 -4.99
N GLY A 68 -12.99 13.92 -6.27
CA GLY A 68 -14.34 14.29 -6.69
C GLY A 68 -15.38 13.32 -6.14
N LYS A 69 -15.14 12.00 -6.29
CA LYS A 69 -16.00 10.97 -5.70
C LYS A 69 -16.14 11.06 -4.18
N ALA A 70 -15.06 11.41 -3.48
CA ALA A 70 -15.12 11.60 -2.03
C ALA A 70 -15.99 12.79 -1.64
N VAL A 71 -15.91 13.90 -2.40
CA VAL A 71 -16.78 15.06 -2.21
C VAL A 71 -18.25 14.68 -2.47
N ASP A 72 -18.55 14.01 -3.58
CA ASP A 72 -19.92 13.57 -3.90
C ASP A 72 -20.56 12.75 -2.76
N VAL A 73 -19.78 11.84 -2.16
CA VAL A 73 -20.22 11.04 -1.01
C VAL A 73 -20.51 11.91 0.21
N LEU A 74 -19.63 12.86 0.52
CA LEU A 74 -19.82 13.76 1.66
C LEU A 74 -21.03 14.68 1.47
N GLU A 75 -21.21 15.22 0.27
CA GLU A 75 -22.40 16.02 -0.08
C GLU A 75 -23.69 15.20 0.04
N GLY A 76 -23.67 13.93 -0.36
CA GLY A 76 -24.79 13.02 -0.16
C GLY A 76 -25.13 12.80 1.33
N ILE A 77 -24.12 12.68 2.20
CA ILE A 77 -24.34 12.52 3.64
C ILE A 77 -24.88 13.81 4.27
N VAL A 78 -24.29 14.95 3.94
CA VAL A 78 -24.66 16.26 4.52
C VAL A 78 -26.00 16.77 3.98
N GLY A 79 -26.28 16.53 2.69
CA GLY A 79 -27.51 16.96 2.01
C GLY A 79 -28.76 16.19 2.44
N THR A 80 -28.61 14.93 2.89
CA THR A 80 -29.71 14.09 3.39
C THR A 80 -30.08 14.39 4.86
N GLY A 81 -29.30 15.24 5.54
CA GLY A 81 -29.50 15.61 6.94
C GLY A 81 -30.37 16.86 7.18
N ARG A 82 -31.13 17.32 6.18
CA ARG A 82 -32.02 18.49 6.29
C ARG A 82 -33.48 18.12 6.26
#